data_AF-X0RNZ1-F1
#
_entry.id   AF-X0RNZ1-F1
#
_cell.length_a   1.000
_cell.length_b   1.000
_cell.length_c   1.000
_cell.angle_alpha   90.00
_cell.angle_beta   90.00
_cell.angle_gamma   90.00
#
_symmetry.space_group_name_H-M   'P 1'
#
loop_
_entity.id
_entity.type
_entity.pdbx_description
1 polymer ?
#
loop_
_entity_poly.entity_id
_entity_poly.type
_entity_poly.pdbx_seq_one_letter_code
_entity_poly.pdbx_strand_id
1 'polypeptide(L)'
;MRTWNLSSNDNLTFTLAADSRLTTPDYLDDQIWEFSLTSGDPATIKLYTNFGLRCRSFQLFPRFIEGNPTSYDTYKFPKTPVVSQFYPNLISINFSPFPEIDVNIDYWVPLSKAIASRVKFTNRSDDNRQIKLEWHAILIPGDDGEPMAPMEIDAVQVLVGRSNNLIPLVFLTGGTEARSGTNPALSQLIDLKPHINQEVILSHAALGTPEASFDLARDIAARNWAAESAKIDLQNSGEIEIYTGDPDWDFALALSQKYAYNLFTGPTDHLPERSFLLSRKTDQGYSLTGDGQDYGHMWNGQTAFEAYILSNLILPASPGLAQGLIQNFISTQIENGFIDWKPGLSGQNSNILATPILATLTWR
;
A
#
# COMPACT_ATOMS: atom_id res chain seq x y z
N MET A 1 -16.94 -10.99 5.84
CA MET A 1 -15.58 -10.46 5.94
C MET A 1 -14.95 -10.97 7.22
N ARG A 2 -14.13 -12.01 7.10
CA ARG A 2 -13.36 -12.60 8.19
C ARG A 2 -12.44 -11.57 8.84
N THR A 3 -12.43 -11.52 10.17
CA THR A 3 -11.40 -10.82 10.95
C THR A 3 -10.24 -11.77 11.22
N TRP A 4 -9.03 -11.29 11.02
CA TRP A 4 -7.81 -12.06 11.21
C TRP A 4 -7.15 -11.78 12.56
N ASN A 5 -6.25 -12.67 12.97
CA ASN A 5 -5.43 -12.52 14.17
C ASN A 5 -4.00 -12.98 13.87
N LEU A 6 -3.37 -12.35 12.87
CA LEU A 6 -2.04 -12.72 12.38
C LEU A 6 -0.98 -11.97 13.17
N SER A 7 0.02 -12.69 13.69
CA SER A 7 0.96 -12.16 14.68
C SER A 7 2.37 -11.99 14.11
N SER A 8 3.24 -11.37 14.89
CA SER A 8 4.66 -11.18 14.56
C SER A 8 5.44 -12.47 14.34
N ASN A 9 5.02 -13.57 14.96
CA ASN A 9 5.71 -14.85 14.88
C ASN A 9 5.68 -15.44 13.47
N ASP A 10 4.79 -14.93 12.63
CA ASP A 10 4.53 -15.44 11.30
C ASP A 10 5.48 -14.84 10.24
N ASN A 11 6.40 -13.91 10.64
CA ASN A 11 7.34 -13.18 9.76
C ASN A 11 6.67 -12.61 8.49
N LEU A 12 5.42 -12.18 8.62
CA LEU A 12 4.60 -11.78 7.49
C LEU A 12 4.99 -10.41 6.97
N THR A 13 5.17 -10.35 5.66
CA THR A 13 5.26 -9.11 4.89
C THR A 13 4.08 -9.00 3.95
N PHE A 14 3.55 -7.79 3.79
CA PHE A 14 2.41 -7.52 2.92
C PHE A 14 2.78 -6.42 1.94
N THR A 15 2.64 -6.70 0.64
CA THR A 15 2.68 -5.64 -0.37
C THR A 15 1.41 -4.80 -0.31
N LEU A 16 1.54 -3.48 -0.26
CA LEU A 16 0.43 -2.54 -0.40
C LEU A 16 0.67 -1.68 -1.63
N ALA A 17 -0.36 -1.52 -2.44
CA ALA A 17 -0.31 -0.66 -3.61
C ALA A 17 -1.73 -0.23 -3.99
N ALA A 18 -1.86 0.75 -4.90
CA ALA A 18 -3.16 1.22 -5.35
C ALA A 18 -3.97 0.07 -5.97
N ASP A 19 -5.22 -0.12 -5.53
CA ASP A 19 -6.13 -1.15 -6.04
C ASP A 19 -6.82 -0.66 -7.31
N SER A 20 -6.56 -1.33 -8.44
CA SER A 20 -7.14 -0.95 -9.73
C SER A 20 -8.66 -1.02 -9.77
N ARG A 21 -9.30 -1.78 -8.86
CA ARG A 21 -10.76 -1.85 -8.75
C ARG A 21 -11.36 -0.54 -8.21
N LEU A 22 -10.55 0.27 -7.51
CA LEU A 22 -10.98 1.48 -6.80
C LEU A 22 -10.42 2.78 -7.39
N THR A 23 -9.29 2.70 -8.09
CA THR A 23 -8.56 3.82 -8.72
C THR A 23 -7.85 3.33 -9.98
N THR A 24 -7.15 4.20 -10.70
CA THR A 24 -6.29 3.81 -11.83
C THR A 24 -4.83 3.95 -11.39
N PRO A 25 -4.11 2.84 -11.11
CA PRO A 25 -2.70 2.91 -10.78
C PRO A 25 -1.89 3.47 -11.95
N ASP A 26 -0.90 4.29 -11.64
CA ASP A 26 0.01 4.87 -12.63
C ASP A 26 1.03 3.80 -13.02
N TYR A 27 0.84 3.18 -14.18
CA TYR A 27 1.71 2.09 -14.64
C TYR A 27 3.18 2.48 -14.77
N LEU A 28 3.48 3.78 -14.96
CA LEU A 28 4.84 4.29 -15.17
C LEU A 28 5.50 4.77 -13.86
N ASP A 29 4.69 5.07 -12.85
CA ASP A 29 5.12 5.58 -11.54
C ASP A 29 4.19 5.09 -10.41
N ASP A 30 4.30 3.80 -10.13
CA ASP A 30 3.60 3.08 -9.09
C ASP A 30 4.45 2.90 -7.82
N GLN A 31 4.19 3.70 -6.80
CA GLN A 31 4.91 3.60 -5.53
C GLN A 31 4.31 2.47 -4.68
N ILE A 32 5.00 1.34 -4.74
CA ILE A 32 4.63 0.11 -4.05
C ILE A 32 5.28 0.10 -2.66
N TRP A 33 4.53 -0.39 -1.68
CA TRP A 33 4.93 -0.44 -0.28
C TRP A 33 5.02 -1.88 0.21
N GLU A 34 5.96 -2.11 1.11
CA GLU A 34 6.03 -3.32 1.92
C GLU A 34 5.70 -2.96 3.37
N PHE A 35 4.72 -3.65 3.93
CA PHE A 35 4.36 -3.56 5.34
C PHE A 35 4.96 -4.74 6.10
N SER A 36 5.51 -4.47 7.28
CA SER A 36 5.99 -5.47 8.24
C SER A 36 5.48 -5.14 9.65
N LEU A 37 4.95 -6.16 10.32
CA LEU A 37 4.27 -6.00 11.61
C LEU A 37 5.25 -5.77 12.77
N THR A 38 6.39 -6.44 12.74
CA THR A 38 7.50 -6.30 13.68
C THR A 38 8.80 -6.57 12.94
N SER A 39 9.54 -5.52 12.59
CA SER A 39 10.84 -5.69 11.93
C SER A 39 11.91 -4.77 12.53
N GLY A 40 13.17 -5.19 12.40
CA GLY A 40 14.34 -4.45 12.88
C GLY A 40 14.66 -4.66 14.35
N ASP A 41 15.67 -3.94 14.81
CA ASP A 41 16.08 -3.84 16.22
C ASP A 41 16.23 -2.34 16.56
N PRO A 42 15.31 -1.75 17.34
CA PRO A 42 14.14 -2.38 17.97
C PRO A 42 13.04 -2.77 16.98
N ALA A 43 12.22 -3.75 17.34
CA ALA A 43 11.08 -4.17 16.54
C ALA A 43 10.01 -3.08 16.48
N THR A 44 9.60 -2.71 15.27
CA THR A 44 8.55 -1.71 15.04
C THR A 44 7.61 -2.10 13.90
N ILE A 45 6.41 -1.52 13.91
CA ILE A 45 5.46 -1.55 12.79
C ILE A 45 6.03 -0.64 11.71
N LYS A 46 6.35 -1.19 10.53
CA LYS A 46 7.12 -0.46 9.52
C LYS A 46 6.53 -0.59 8.13
N LEU A 47 6.39 0.55 7.47
CA LEU A 47 6.24 0.65 6.03
C LEU A 47 7.60 0.90 5.38
N TYR A 48 7.83 0.26 4.24
CA TYR A 48 9.06 0.38 3.48
C TYR A 48 8.77 0.54 1.98
N THR A 49 9.56 1.37 1.31
CA THR A 49 9.66 1.40 -0.16
C THR A 49 11.06 1.85 -0.56
N ASN A 50 11.43 1.65 -1.82
CA ASN A 50 12.58 2.30 -2.43
C ASN A 50 12.19 3.07 -3.71
N PHE A 51 10.88 3.30 -3.88
CA PHE A 51 10.28 4.05 -4.97
C PHE A 51 10.69 3.57 -6.38
N GLY A 52 10.75 2.26 -6.62
CA GLY A 52 11.24 1.75 -7.90
C GLY A 52 12.73 2.06 -8.09
N LEU A 53 13.53 1.86 -7.04
CA LEU A 53 14.97 2.16 -6.99
C LEU A 53 15.34 3.65 -7.10
N ARG A 54 14.38 4.58 -7.00
CA ARG A 54 14.67 6.03 -6.96
C ARG A 54 15.28 6.49 -5.64
N CYS A 55 15.25 5.67 -4.58
CA CYS A 55 16.06 5.86 -3.37
C CYS A 55 16.65 4.51 -2.90
N ARG A 56 17.57 4.55 -1.93
CA ARG A 56 18.11 3.31 -1.33
C ARG A 56 17.12 2.70 -0.35
N SER A 57 16.45 3.54 0.43
CA SER A 57 15.33 3.13 1.28
C SER A 57 14.51 4.34 1.72
N PHE A 58 13.21 4.11 1.89
CA PHE A 58 12.31 5.01 2.60
C PHE A 58 11.49 4.20 3.59
N GLN A 59 11.46 4.65 4.85
CA GLN A 59 10.79 3.96 5.95
C GLN A 59 9.88 4.91 6.71
N LEU A 60 8.67 4.44 7.02
CA LEU A 60 7.74 5.12 7.92
C LEU A 60 7.40 4.19 9.08
N PHE A 61 7.44 4.70 10.31
CA PHE A 61 7.03 3.94 11.49
C PHE A 61 6.58 4.86 12.64
N PRO A 62 5.57 4.45 13.42
CA PRO A 62 5.15 5.17 14.61
C PRO A 62 6.02 4.82 15.82
N ARG A 63 6.04 5.73 16.78
CA ARG A 63 6.53 5.53 18.15
C ARG A 63 5.55 6.16 19.13
N PHE A 64 5.29 5.45 20.23
CA PHE A 64 4.34 5.85 21.25
C PHE A 64 5.09 6.19 22.54
N ILE A 65 4.74 7.31 23.17
CA ILE A 65 5.39 7.76 24.40
C ILE A 65 4.32 8.15 25.42
N GLU A 66 4.44 7.62 26.62
CA GLU A 66 3.61 7.98 27.77
C GLU A 66 4.49 8.00 29.01
N GLY A 67 4.63 9.16 29.64
CA GLY A 67 5.53 9.34 30.78
C GLY A 67 6.98 8.96 30.45
N ASN A 68 7.62 8.22 31.37
CA ASN A 68 8.98 7.71 31.24
C ASN A 68 9.00 6.29 31.86
N PRO A 69 9.43 5.22 31.17
CA PRO A 69 10.16 5.16 29.89
C PRO A 69 9.27 5.09 28.63
N THR A 70 9.86 5.45 27.49
CA THR A 70 9.22 5.31 26.19
C THR A 70 9.07 3.86 25.74
N SER A 71 7.92 3.49 25.18
CA SER A 71 7.68 2.17 24.58
C SER A 71 7.72 2.24 23.05
N TYR A 72 8.72 1.63 22.43
CA TYR A 72 8.85 1.58 20.96
C TYR A 72 9.16 0.18 20.42
N ASP A 73 9.44 -0.76 21.32
CA ASP A 73 9.68 -2.16 21.00
C ASP A 73 8.34 -2.89 21.04
N THR A 74 7.81 -3.23 19.88
CA THR A 74 6.48 -3.84 19.72
C THR A 74 6.33 -5.17 20.46
N TYR A 75 7.44 -5.87 20.74
CA TYR A 75 7.40 -7.11 21.53
C TYR A 75 7.16 -6.86 23.03
N LYS A 76 7.36 -5.62 23.50
CA LYS A 76 7.14 -5.22 24.90
C LYS A 76 5.77 -4.59 25.12
N PHE A 77 4.95 -4.48 24.08
CA PHE A 77 3.61 -3.94 24.20
C PHE A 77 2.72 -4.89 25.03
N PRO A 78 1.89 -4.37 25.96
CA PRO A 78 0.92 -5.18 26.70
C PRO A 78 0.05 -6.08 25.82
N LYS A 79 -0.34 -5.59 24.64
CA LYS A 79 -0.93 -6.40 23.58
C LYS A 79 -0.11 -6.19 22.32
N THR A 80 0.51 -7.26 21.82
CA THR A 80 1.35 -7.22 20.63
C THR A 80 0.53 -6.89 19.37
N PRO A 81 1.15 -6.26 18.35
CA PRO A 81 0.52 -6.02 17.06
C PRO A 81 0.02 -7.30 16.39
N VAL A 82 -1.23 -7.24 15.93
CA VAL A 82 -1.85 -8.26 15.09
C VAL A 82 -2.54 -7.62 13.88
N VAL A 83 -2.40 -8.22 12.71
CA VAL A 83 -3.15 -7.82 11.51
C VAL A 83 -4.56 -8.39 11.60
N SER A 84 -5.56 -7.50 11.54
CA SER A 84 -6.98 -7.86 11.60
C SER A 84 -7.68 -7.86 10.25
N GLN A 85 -7.21 -7.06 9.30
CA GLN A 85 -7.70 -6.99 7.93
C GLN A 85 -6.54 -6.72 6.99
N PHE A 86 -6.54 -7.32 5.81
CA PHE A 86 -5.58 -7.06 4.75
C PHE A 86 -6.27 -7.17 3.38
N TYR A 87 -6.20 -6.09 2.62
CA TYR A 87 -6.70 -5.95 1.25
C TYR A 87 -5.55 -5.47 0.35
N PRO A 88 -5.73 -5.41 -0.98
CA PRO A 88 -4.68 -4.94 -1.88
C PRO A 88 -4.10 -3.56 -1.55
N ASN A 89 -4.94 -2.63 -1.08
CA ASN A 89 -4.57 -1.25 -0.79
C ASN A 89 -4.82 -0.82 0.66
N LEU A 90 -5.23 -1.71 1.56
CA LEU A 90 -5.47 -1.39 2.97
C LEU A 90 -5.03 -2.52 3.89
N ILE A 91 -4.44 -2.18 5.03
CA ILE A 91 -4.16 -3.13 6.10
C ILE A 91 -4.48 -2.49 7.46
N SER A 92 -5.10 -3.25 8.34
CA SER A 92 -5.50 -2.81 9.68
C SER A 92 -4.80 -3.63 10.75
N ILE A 93 -4.25 -2.93 11.74
CA ILE A 93 -3.48 -3.51 12.83
C ILE A 93 -4.08 -3.08 14.16
N ASN A 94 -4.21 -4.03 15.10
CA ASN A 94 -4.67 -3.74 16.46
C ASN A 94 -3.60 -4.13 17.48
N PHE A 95 -3.40 -3.30 18.50
CA PHE A 95 -2.47 -3.54 19.62
C PHE A 95 -2.78 -2.61 20.79
N SER A 96 -2.01 -2.74 21.86
CA SER A 96 -2.07 -1.82 23.01
C SER A 96 -0.65 -1.48 23.42
N PRO A 97 -0.12 -0.27 23.09
CA PRO A 97 1.26 0.11 23.39
C PRO A 97 1.49 0.36 24.90
N PHE A 98 0.41 0.67 25.62
CA PHE A 98 0.37 0.87 27.07
C PHE A 98 -0.85 0.16 27.66
N PRO A 99 -0.83 -0.17 28.98
CA PRO A 99 -2.01 -0.76 29.63
C PRO A 99 -3.24 0.14 29.45
N GLU A 100 -4.34 -0.50 29.07
CA GLU A 100 -5.66 0.13 28.89
C GLU A 100 -5.73 1.19 27.77
N ILE A 101 -4.71 1.27 26.92
CA ILE A 101 -4.73 2.09 25.70
C ILE A 101 -4.78 1.15 24.50
N ASP A 102 -5.94 1.05 23.85
CA ASP A 102 -6.04 0.32 22.59
C ASP A 102 -5.70 1.25 21.42
N VAL A 103 -4.93 0.73 20.48
CA VAL A 103 -4.59 1.40 19.23
C VAL A 103 -4.99 0.54 18.04
N ASN A 104 -5.68 1.17 17.09
CA ASN A 104 -5.90 0.64 15.75
C ASN A 104 -5.15 1.54 14.75
N ILE A 105 -4.33 0.94 13.89
CA ILE A 105 -3.70 1.64 12.76
C ILE A 105 -4.22 1.04 11.47
N ASP A 106 -4.81 1.88 10.63
CA ASP A 106 -5.08 1.57 9.24
C ASP A 106 -3.98 2.20 8.37
N TYR A 107 -3.40 1.44 7.46
CA TYR A 107 -2.60 1.97 6.35
C TYR A 107 -3.39 1.81 5.06
N TRP A 108 -3.45 2.85 4.26
CA TRP A 108 -4.24 2.90 3.03
C TRP A 108 -3.46 3.54 1.89
N VAL A 109 -3.40 2.86 0.74
CA VAL A 109 -2.82 3.37 -0.52
C VAL A 109 -3.96 3.85 -1.43
N PRO A 110 -4.33 5.14 -1.39
CA PRO A 110 -5.41 5.67 -2.22
C PRO A 110 -5.10 5.68 -3.72
N LEU A 111 -3.81 5.86 -4.06
CA LEU A 111 -3.31 6.02 -5.42
C LEU A 111 -1.79 5.79 -5.43
N SER A 112 -1.22 5.63 -6.62
CA SER A 112 0.16 5.20 -6.82
C SER A 112 1.24 6.08 -6.16
N LYS A 113 0.99 7.37 -5.91
CA LYS A 113 2.00 8.32 -5.41
C LYS A 113 1.81 8.74 -3.94
N ALA A 114 0.97 7.99 -3.21
CA ALA A 114 0.65 8.33 -1.83
C ALA A 114 0.24 7.13 -0.98
N ILE A 115 0.52 7.23 0.32
CA ILE A 115 0.01 6.33 1.34
C ILE A 115 -0.44 7.16 2.53
N ALA A 116 -1.52 6.77 3.19
CA ALA A 116 -2.03 7.45 4.35
C ALA A 116 -2.24 6.46 5.49
N SER A 117 -2.29 6.99 6.71
CA SER A 117 -2.52 6.20 7.90
C SER A 117 -3.49 6.89 8.83
N ARG A 118 -4.42 6.12 9.39
CA ARG A 118 -5.35 6.56 10.42
C ARG A 118 -5.03 5.80 11.69
N VAL A 119 -4.71 6.53 12.74
CA VAL A 119 -4.42 5.99 14.07
C VAL A 119 -5.58 6.33 14.99
N LYS A 120 -6.25 5.31 15.51
CA LYS A 120 -7.31 5.48 16.50
C LYS A 120 -6.81 5.03 17.85
N PHE A 121 -6.87 5.91 18.82
CA PHE A 121 -6.59 5.64 20.23
C PHE A 121 -7.90 5.47 20.97
N THR A 122 -7.97 4.50 21.87
CA THR A 122 -9.09 4.32 22.80
C THR A 122 -8.54 4.18 24.21
N ASN A 123 -8.88 5.12 25.09
CA ASN A 123 -8.56 5.00 26.51
C ASN A 123 -9.64 4.18 27.22
N ARG A 124 -9.27 3.03 27.76
CA ARG A 124 -10.15 2.11 28.51
C ARG A 124 -10.12 2.34 30.02
N SER A 125 -9.19 3.17 30.50
CA SER A 125 -9.03 3.47 31.91
C SER A 125 -9.97 4.59 32.38
N ASP A 126 -10.06 4.76 33.70
CA ASP A 126 -10.79 5.85 34.35
C ASP A 126 -9.98 7.14 34.50
N ASP A 127 -8.71 7.13 34.06
CA ASP A 127 -7.79 8.26 34.17
C ASP A 127 -7.67 9.07 32.88
N ASN A 128 -7.36 10.36 33.01
CA ASN A 128 -6.87 11.15 31.87
C ASN A 128 -5.46 10.69 31.51
N ARG A 129 -5.24 10.37 30.24
CA ARG A 129 -3.97 9.85 29.73
C ARG A 129 -3.45 10.79 28.65
N GLN A 130 -2.15 10.96 28.57
CA GLN A 130 -1.52 11.81 27.57
C GLN A 130 -0.45 11.00 26.83
N ILE A 131 -0.66 10.84 25.53
CA ILE A 131 0.19 10.02 24.67
C ILE A 131 0.82 10.92 23.62
N LYS A 132 2.14 10.91 23.54
CA LYS A 132 2.85 11.52 22.42
C LYS A 132 3.03 10.46 21.33
N LEU A 133 2.42 10.71 20.18
CA LEU A 133 2.66 9.98 18.94
C LEU A 133 3.81 10.66 18.20
N GLU A 134 4.80 9.88 17.78
CA GLU A 134 5.86 10.33 16.89
C GLU A 134 5.85 9.49 15.64
N TRP A 135 5.83 10.12 14.48
CA TRP A 135 5.90 9.45 13.19
C TRP A 135 7.24 9.73 12.54
N HIS A 136 8.07 8.69 12.47
CA HIS A 136 9.42 8.78 11.93
C HIS A 136 9.38 8.55 10.42
N ALA A 137 10.18 9.33 9.69
CA ALA A 137 10.36 9.18 8.26
C ALA A 137 11.84 9.15 7.93
N ILE A 138 12.36 7.98 7.57
CA ILE A 138 13.79 7.81 7.28
C ILE A 138 13.96 7.60 5.78
N LEU A 139 14.56 8.58 5.11
CA LEU A 139 14.98 8.49 3.72
C LEU A 139 16.49 8.31 3.66
N ILE A 140 16.93 7.23 3.04
CA ILE A 140 18.30 7.09 2.53
C ILE A 140 18.23 7.39 1.03
N PRO A 141 18.55 8.63 0.61
CA PRO A 141 18.41 9.03 -0.77
C PRO A 141 19.41 8.30 -1.69
N GLY A 142 19.14 8.37 -2.99
CA GLY A 142 20.12 8.11 -4.03
C GLY A 142 21.18 9.22 -4.11
N ASP A 143 21.94 9.22 -5.19
CA ASP A 143 22.98 10.24 -5.41
C ASP A 143 22.35 11.65 -5.50
N ASP A 144 23.04 12.65 -4.93
CA ASP A 144 22.62 14.08 -4.87
C ASP A 144 21.26 14.37 -4.20
N GLY A 145 20.69 13.40 -3.48
CA GLY A 145 19.47 13.59 -2.69
C GLY A 145 19.71 14.11 -1.27
N GLU A 146 18.61 14.41 -0.59
CA GLU A 146 18.58 14.99 0.75
C GLU A 146 17.76 14.09 1.68
N PRO A 147 18.26 13.74 2.88
CA PRO A 147 17.48 12.98 3.86
C PRO A 147 16.27 13.78 4.31
N MET A 148 15.32 13.13 4.98
CA MET A 148 14.14 13.81 5.52
C MET A 148 14.56 14.89 6.54
N ALA A 149 14.02 16.09 6.39
CA ALA A 149 14.21 17.20 7.32
C ALA A 149 12.90 17.97 7.53
N PRO A 150 12.71 18.60 8.70
CA PRO A 150 11.62 19.54 8.91
C PRO A 150 11.61 20.68 7.89
N MET A 151 10.44 21.01 7.36
CA MET A 151 10.18 22.17 6.54
C MET A 151 8.80 22.74 6.92
N GLU A 152 8.66 24.06 6.79
CA GLU A 152 7.36 24.72 6.93
C GLU A 152 6.80 25.06 5.54
N ILE A 153 5.57 24.62 5.26
CA ILE A 153 4.81 24.94 4.05
C ILE A 153 3.42 25.39 4.48
N ASP A 154 2.95 26.55 4.03
CA ASP A 154 1.65 27.14 4.44
C ASP A 154 1.43 27.19 5.96
N ALA A 155 2.48 27.52 6.74
CA ALA A 155 2.47 27.50 8.22
C ALA A 155 2.22 26.12 8.86
N VAL A 156 2.41 25.04 8.11
CA VAL A 156 2.35 23.66 8.58
C VAL A 156 3.75 23.06 8.60
N GLN A 157 4.10 22.44 9.73
CA GLN A 157 5.32 21.65 9.87
C GLN A 157 5.18 20.28 9.21
N VAL A 158 6.04 20.00 8.24
CA VAL A 158 6.12 18.74 7.50
C VAL A 158 7.55 18.18 7.52
N LEU A 159 7.72 16.91 7.15
CA LEU A 159 9.03 16.38 6.80
C LEU A 159 9.14 16.27 5.29
N VAL A 160 10.26 16.73 4.73
CA VAL A 160 10.53 16.69 3.29
C VAL A 160 11.93 16.13 3.07
N GLY A 161 12.08 15.29 2.06
CA GLY A 161 13.37 14.85 1.54
C GLY A 161 13.42 14.96 0.02
N ARG A 162 14.58 14.66 -0.57
CA ARG A 162 14.76 14.62 -2.03
C ARG A 162 15.50 13.36 -2.43
N SER A 163 15.04 12.67 -3.46
CA SER A 163 15.80 11.58 -4.07
C SER A 163 15.47 11.49 -5.56
N ASN A 164 16.48 11.70 -6.41
CA ASN A 164 16.29 11.77 -7.86
C ASN A 164 15.20 12.81 -8.23
N ASN A 165 14.19 12.43 -9.01
CA ASN A 165 13.05 13.27 -9.38
C ASN A 165 11.88 13.24 -8.37
N LEU A 166 12.08 12.68 -7.18
CA LEU A 166 11.06 12.62 -6.14
C LEU A 166 11.34 13.55 -4.97
N ILE A 167 10.26 14.13 -4.45
CA ILE A 167 10.18 14.89 -3.21
C ILE A 167 9.24 14.14 -2.25
N PRO A 168 9.73 13.12 -1.51
CA PRO A 168 8.98 12.50 -0.43
C PRO A 168 8.61 13.52 0.64
N LEU A 169 7.32 13.60 0.96
CA LEU A 169 6.78 14.49 1.99
C LEU A 169 5.90 13.71 2.95
N VAL A 170 6.01 14.00 4.25
CA VAL A 170 5.13 13.45 5.28
C VAL A 170 4.42 14.60 5.99
N PHE A 171 3.11 14.48 6.08
CA PHE A 171 2.19 15.41 6.73
C PHE A 171 1.40 14.70 7.83
N LEU A 172 1.20 15.37 8.96
CA LEU A 172 0.45 14.87 10.11
C LEU A 172 -0.59 15.93 10.52
N THR A 173 -1.81 15.49 10.78
CA THR A 173 -2.92 16.39 11.16
C THR A 173 -2.84 16.83 12.63
N GLY A 174 -3.40 18.01 12.95
CA GLY A 174 -3.72 18.36 14.34
C GLY A 174 -2.62 19.04 15.17
N GLY A 175 -1.82 19.93 14.56
CA GLY A 175 -0.87 20.79 15.28
C GLY A 175 0.40 20.02 15.67
N THR A 176 1.37 19.99 14.78
CA THR A 176 2.50 19.08 14.83
C THR A 176 3.79 19.79 15.19
N GLU A 177 4.63 19.12 15.98
CA GLU A 177 6.00 19.52 16.22
C GLU A 177 6.93 18.65 15.38
N ALA A 178 7.73 19.28 14.52
CA ALA A 178 8.75 18.59 13.77
C ALA A 178 10.04 18.49 14.57
N ARG A 179 10.72 17.34 14.44
CA ARG A 179 12.01 17.10 15.07
C ARG A 179 13.04 16.69 14.02
N SER A 180 14.18 17.36 14.07
CA SER A 180 15.37 17.04 13.29
C SER A 180 16.26 16.01 14.01
N GLY A 181 17.14 15.34 13.27
CA GLY A 181 18.14 14.43 13.82
C GLY A 181 18.36 13.21 12.94
N THR A 182 18.94 12.16 13.50
CA THR A 182 19.15 10.87 12.81
C THR A 182 17.85 10.18 12.44
N ASN A 183 16.83 10.33 13.29
CA ASN A 183 15.47 9.82 13.06
C ASN A 183 14.50 11.02 13.09
N PRO A 184 14.35 11.74 11.97
CA PRO A 184 13.45 12.88 11.89
C PRO A 184 12.00 12.42 12.00
N ALA A 185 11.18 13.19 12.71
CA ALA A 185 9.81 12.80 13.03
C ALA A 185 8.87 14.00 13.11
N LEU A 186 7.60 13.79 12.78
CA LEU A 186 6.50 14.65 13.21
C LEU A 186 5.93 14.10 14.51
N SER A 187 5.60 14.97 15.45
CA SER A 187 5.04 14.53 16.72
C SER A 187 3.81 15.32 17.12
N GLN A 188 2.91 14.64 17.81
CA GLN A 188 1.66 15.20 18.30
C GLN A 188 1.37 14.65 19.69
N LEU A 189 0.92 15.54 20.58
CA LEU A 189 0.47 15.20 21.92
C LEU A 189 -1.04 14.96 21.88
N ILE A 190 -1.48 13.81 22.38
CA ILE A 190 -2.86 13.35 22.31
C ILE A 190 -3.39 13.24 23.73
N ASP A 191 -4.34 14.11 24.06
CA ASP A 191 -5.05 14.09 25.34
C ASP A 191 -6.25 13.14 25.26
N LEU A 192 -6.18 12.04 26.00
CA LEU A 192 -7.19 10.99 26.05
C LEU A 192 -7.95 11.04 27.36
N LYS A 193 -9.19 11.53 27.31
CA LYS A 193 -10.11 11.43 28.45
C LYS A 193 -10.55 9.97 28.68
N PRO A 194 -10.98 9.62 29.90
CA PRO A 194 -11.53 8.30 30.21
C PRO A 194 -12.59 7.87 29.20
N HIS A 195 -12.49 6.64 28.69
CA HIS A 195 -13.47 6.03 27.78
C HIS A 195 -13.69 6.77 26.46
N ILE A 196 -12.78 7.68 26.09
CA ILE A 196 -12.87 8.47 24.85
C ILE A 196 -11.88 7.96 23.79
N ASN A 197 -12.30 8.10 22.53
CA ASN A 197 -11.47 7.84 21.37
C ASN A 197 -10.94 9.15 20.78
N GLN A 198 -9.70 9.11 20.28
CA GLN A 198 -9.13 10.17 19.45
C GLN A 198 -8.53 9.56 18.19
N GLU A 199 -8.56 10.33 17.11
CA GLU A 199 -8.03 9.90 15.81
C GLU A 199 -6.99 10.90 15.32
N VAL A 200 -5.93 10.37 14.73
CA VAL A 200 -4.88 11.14 14.07
C VAL A 200 -4.68 10.59 12.67
N ILE A 201 -4.61 11.48 11.69
CA ILE A 201 -4.37 11.13 10.29
C ILE A 201 -2.98 11.60 9.89
N LEU A 202 -2.25 10.70 9.25
CA LEU A 202 -0.99 10.95 8.58
C LEU A 202 -1.15 10.66 7.09
N SER A 203 -0.49 11.44 6.26
CA SER A 203 -0.39 11.20 4.82
C SER A 203 1.03 11.42 4.35
N HIS A 204 1.46 10.55 3.47
CA HIS A 204 2.68 10.67 2.70
C HIS A 204 2.34 10.80 1.21
N ALA A 205 3.05 11.68 0.53
CA ALA A 205 3.04 11.76 -0.92
C ALA A 205 4.47 12.01 -1.44
N ALA A 206 4.78 11.50 -2.62
CA ALA A 206 6.05 11.78 -3.30
C ALA A 206 5.81 12.11 -4.77
N LEU A 207 5.92 13.39 -5.11
CA LEU A 207 5.81 13.95 -6.46
C LEU A 207 7.09 14.73 -6.80
N GLY A 208 7.10 15.42 -7.95
CA GLY A 208 8.29 16.14 -8.44
C GLY A 208 8.61 17.45 -7.73
N THR A 209 7.69 18.02 -6.93
CA THR A 209 7.92 19.28 -6.20
C THR A 209 7.38 19.23 -4.77
N PRO A 210 7.95 20.02 -3.84
CA PRO A 210 7.44 20.11 -2.47
C PRO A 210 5.96 20.48 -2.40
N GLU A 211 5.52 21.45 -3.21
CA GLU A 211 4.14 21.94 -3.23
C GLU A 211 3.17 20.86 -3.72
N ALA A 212 3.52 20.16 -4.80
CA ALA A 212 2.69 19.08 -5.34
C ALA A 212 2.56 17.91 -4.36
N SER A 213 3.67 17.54 -3.68
CA SER A 213 3.63 16.53 -2.62
C SER A 213 2.82 17.00 -1.43
N PHE A 214 2.94 18.26 -1.02
CA PHE A 214 2.19 18.81 0.11
C PHE A 214 0.69 18.86 -0.17
N ASP A 215 0.30 19.38 -1.34
CA ASP A 215 -1.09 19.46 -1.75
C ASP A 215 -1.75 18.08 -1.83
N LEU A 216 -1.06 17.09 -2.40
CA LEU A 216 -1.60 15.74 -2.45
C LEU A 216 -1.73 15.11 -1.06
N ALA A 217 -0.72 15.27 -0.21
CA ALA A 217 -0.76 14.74 1.15
C ALA A 217 -1.93 15.36 1.94
N ARG A 218 -2.07 16.69 1.88
CA ARG A 218 -3.15 17.44 2.51
C ARG A 218 -4.54 17.05 1.99
N ASP A 219 -4.71 16.88 0.67
CA ASP A 219 -5.96 16.41 0.06
C ASP A 219 -6.36 15.04 0.61
N ILE A 220 -5.42 14.08 0.60
CA ILE A 220 -5.67 12.73 1.09
C ILE A 220 -6.03 12.72 2.58
N ALA A 221 -5.31 13.50 3.40
CA ALA A 221 -5.59 13.60 4.82
C ALA A 221 -6.98 14.18 5.12
N ALA A 222 -7.50 15.04 4.23
CA ALA A 222 -8.83 15.66 4.36
C ALA A 222 -9.99 14.76 3.88
N ARG A 223 -9.71 13.61 3.27
CA ARG A 223 -10.77 12.71 2.77
C ARG A 223 -11.60 12.13 3.91
N ASN A 224 -12.85 11.79 3.59
CA ASN A 224 -13.74 11.11 4.51
C ASN A 224 -13.32 9.63 4.66
N TRP A 225 -12.45 9.37 5.63
CA TRP A 225 -11.93 8.04 5.93
C TRP A 225 -13.01 6.99 6.17
N ALA A 226 -14.14 7.34 6.79
CA ALA A 226 -15.22 6.38 7.00
C ALA A 226 -15.84 5.93 5.67
N ALA A 227 -16.04 6.87 4.74
CA ALA A 227 -16.55 6.57 3.40
C ALA A 227 -15.55 5.75 2.58
N GLU A 228 -14.26 6.10 2.64
CA GLU A 228 -13.20 5.37 1.92
C GLU A 228 -13.02 3.95 2.46
N SER A 229 -12.98 3.75 3.78
CA SER A 229 -12.95 2.42 4.39
C SER A 229 -14.17 1.59 3.98
N ALA A 230 -15.38 2.17 4.01
CA ALA A 230 -16.61 1.47 3.62
C ALA A 230 -16.60 1.06 2.14
N LYS A 231 -16.04 1.89 1.25
CA LYS A 231 -15.88 1.57 -0.18
C LYS A 231 -14.93 0.38 -0.36
N ILE A 232 -13.81 0.36 0.37
CA ILE A 232 -12.84 -0.74 0.33
C ILE A 232 -13.48 -2.02 0.87
N ASP A 233 -14.17 -1.97 2.00
CA ASP A 233 -14.86 -3.13 2.56
C ASP A 233 -15.94 -3.66 1.60
N LEU A 234 -16.74 -2.78 0.98
CA LEU A 234 -17.75 -3.21 0.01
C LEU A 234 -17.10 -3.93 -1.18
N GLN A 235 -16.00 -3.39 -1.73
CA GLN A 235 -15.27 -3.98 -2.85
C GLN A 235 -14.71 -5.38 -2.52
N ASN A 236 -14.25 -5.60 -1.29
CA ASN A 236 -13.66 -6.89 -0.89
C ASN A 236 -14.71 -7.84 -0.27
N SER A 237 -15.94 -7.37 0.00
CA SER A 237 -17.01 -8.20 0.59
C SER A 237 -17.51 -9.34 -0.31
N GLY A 238 -17.28 -9.22 -1.62
CA GLY A 238 -17.62 -10.23 -2.63
C GLY A 238 -16.55 -11.31 -2.83
N GLU A 239 -15.44 -11.25 -2.10
CA GLU A 239 -14.36 -12.24 -2.18
C GLU A 239 -14.76 -13.57 -1.53
N ILE A 240 -14.12 -14.65 -1.98
CA ILE A 240 -14.46 -16.00 -1.53
C ILE A 240 -13.75 -16.27 -0.22
N GLU A 241 -14.51 -16.51 0.84
CA GLU A 241 -13.98 -16.99 2.11
C GLU A 241 -13.83 -18.53 2.06
N ILE A 242 -12.61 -19.01 2.23
CA ILE A 242 -12.29 -20.45 2.22
C ILE A 242 -11.97 -20.90 3.64
N TYR A 243 -12.63 -21.98 4.07
CA TYR A 243 -12.44 -22.61 5.38
C TYR A 243 -12.06 -24.08 5.17
N THR A 244 -10.80 -24.39 5.39
CA THR A 244 -10.20 -25.72 5.23
C THR A 244 -10.19 -26.49 6.55
N GLY A 245 -10.38 -25.79 7.68
CA GLY A 245 -10.17 -26.33 9.03
C GLY A 245 -8.75 -26.14 9.54
N ASP A 246 -7.82 -25.71 8.69
CA ASP A 246 -6.47 -25.30 9.05
C ASP A 246 -6.30 -23.78 8.83
N PRO A 247 -6.10 -22.98 9.89
CA PRO A 247 -5.95 -21.53 9.79
C PRO A 247 -4.84 -21.07 8.85
N ASP A 248 -3.74 -21.83 8.73
CA ASP A 248 -2.60 -21.45 7.89
C ASP A 248 -2.94 -21.60 6.40
N TRP A 249 -3.68 -22.65 6.04
CA TRP A 249 -4.18 -22.84 4.68
C TRP A 249 -5.24 -21.80 4.32
N ASP A 250 -6.15 -21.50 5.25
CA ASP A 250 -7.13 -20.43 5.04
C ASP A 250 -6.45 -19.09 4.77
N PHE A 251 -5.40 -18.77 5.55
CA PHE A 251 -4.60 -17.57 5.36
C PHE A 251 -3.87 -17.57 4.03
N ALA A 252 -3.20 -18.66 3.67
CA ALA A 252 -2.47 -18.76 2.39
C ALA A 252 -3.38 -18.55 1.18
N LEU A 253 -4.61 -19.09 1.23
CA LEU A 253 -5.60 -18.95 0.16
C LEU A 253 -6.18 -17.52 0.09
N ALA A 254 -6.48 -16.91 1.24
CA ALA A 254 -6.91 -15.52 1.30
C ALA A 254 -5.81 -14.56 0.81
N LEU A 255 -4.56 -14.80 1.20
CA LEU A 255 -3.40 -14.03 0.77
C LEU A 255 -3.17 -14.17 -0.75
N SER A 256 -3.38 -15.37 -1.31
CA SER A 256 -3.28 -15.62 -2.76
C SER A 256 -4.31 -14.82 -3.56
N GLN A 257 -5.58 -14.79 -3.10
CA GLN A 257 -6.63 -13.95 -3.71
C GLN A 257 -6.27 -12.46 -3.61
N LYS A 258 -5.84 -11.99 -2.44
CA LYS A 258 -5.38 -10.60 -2.25
C LYS A 258 -4.23 -10.24 -3.19
N TYR A 259 -3.25 -11.13 -3.37
CA TYR A 259 -2.14 -10.87 -4.29
C TYR A 259 -2.60 -10.83 -5.74
N ALA A 260 -3.51 -11.72 -6.16
CA ALA A 260 -4.08 -11.68 -7.50
C ALA A 260 -4.69 -10.31 -7.82
N TYR A 261 -5.48 -9.73 -6.91
CA TYR A 261 -6.05 -8.39 -7.10
C TYR A 261 -5.00 -7.28 -7.06
N ASN A 262 -3.97 -7.41 -6.22
CA ASN A 262 -2.88 -6.43 -6.13
C ASN A 262 -2.06 -6.34 -7.42
N LEU A 263 -2.04 -7.37 -8.26
CA LEU A 263 -1.29 -7.36 -9.53
C LEU A 263 -1.97 -6.56 -10.65
N PHE A 264 -3.25 -6.22 -10.53
CA PHE A 264 -3.96 -5.51 -11.60
C PHE A 264 -3.60 -4.02 -11.67
N THR A 265 -3.51 -3.51 -12.90
CA THR A 265 -3.26 -2.10 -13.23
C THR A 265 -3.94 -1.74 -14.56
N GLY A 266 -3.83 -0.48 -14.98
CA GLY A 266 -4.52 0.05 -16.16
C GLY A 266 -6.01 0.34 -15.91
N PRO A 267 -6.81 0.55 -16.97
CA PRO A 267 -6.45 0.48 -18.40
C PRO A 267 -5.44 1.56 -18.82
N THR A 268 -4.89 1.45 -20.04
CA THR A 268 -3.98 2.42 -20.65
C THR A 268 -4.41 2.73 -22.08
N ASP A 269 -3.72 3.66 -22.75
CA ASP A 269 -3.98 3.97 -24.16
C ASP A 269 -3.72 2.77 -25.10
N HIS A 270 -2.99 1.75 -24.64
CA HIS A 270 -2.64 0.57 -25.42
C HIS A 270 -3.52 -0.64 -25.14
N LEU A 271 -4.12 -0.73 -23.94
CA LEU A 271 -5.02 -1.82 -23.57
C LEU A 271 -6.32 -1.26 -23.00
N PRO A 272 -7.48 -1.58 -23.61
CA PRO A 272 -8.76 -0.98 -23.26
C PRO A 272 -9.25 -1.35 -21.87
N GLU A 273 -8.79 -2.49 -21.33
CA GLU A 273 -9.22 -3.02 -20.05
C GLU A 273 -8.04 -3.16 -19.08
N ARG A 274 -8.35 -3.36 -17.80
CA ARG A 274 -7.33 -3.65 -16.79
C ARG A 274 -6.53 -4.90 -17.16
N SER A 275 -5.23 -4.79 -16.98
CA SER A 275 -4.26 -5.85 -17.20
C SER A 275 -3.61 -6.20 -15.86
N PHE A 276 -2.66 -7.14 -15.84
CA PHE A 276 -1.95 -7.50 -14.63
C PHE A 276 -0.45 -7.63 -14.84
N LEU A 277 0.26 -7.53 -13.73
CA LEU A 277 1.70 -7.70 -13.62
C LEU A 277 2.00 -9.11 -13.09
N LEU A 278 3.21 -9.63 -13.29
CA LEU A 278 3.61 -10.92 -12.70
C LEU A 278 4.19 -10.76 -11.29
N SER A 279 4.66 -9.56 -10.96
CA SER A 279 5.05 -9.18 -9.60
C SER A 279 4.89 -7.68 -9.41
N ARG A 280 4.64 -7.26 -8.17
CA ARG A 280 4.50 -5.86 -7.81
C ARG A 280 5.33 -5.60 -6.55
N LYS A 281 6.63 -5.38 -6.71
CA LYS A 281 7.59 -5.16 -5.60
C LYS A 281 8.04 -3.70 -5.54
N THR A 282 8.59 -3.30 -4.38
CA THR A 282 8.98 -1.92 -4.10
C THR A 282 9.98 -1.36 -5.12
N ASP A 283 10.82 -2.21 -5.72
CA ASP A 283 11.87 -1.90 -6.69
C ASP A 283 11.42 -1.89 -8.15
N GLN A 284 10.14 -2.13 -8.46
CA GLN A 284 9.69 -2.39 -9.83
C GLN A 284 8.80 -1.31 -10.44
N GLY A 285 8.13 -0.50 -9.64
CA GLY A 285 7.03 0.35 -10.11
C GLY A 285 7.43 1.65 -10.81
N TYR A 286 8.64 1.79 -11.35
CA TYR A 286 9.07 3.03 -12.00
C TYR A 286 9.74 2.77 -13.35
N SER A 287 9.29 3.46 -14.39
CA SER A 287 9.89 3.48 -15.72
C SER A 287 10.88 4.65 -15.82
N LEU A 288 12.15 4.33 -16.09
CA LEU A 288 13.21 5.33 -16.30
C LEU A 288 13.01 6.10 -17.60
N THR A 289 12.46 5.45 -18.64
CA THR A 289 12.20 6.06 -19.95
C THR A 289 10.90 6.87 -19.96
N GLY A 290 10.01 6.64 -19.00
CA GLY A 290 8.71 7.32 -18.90
C GLY A 290 7.69 6.84 -19.92
N ASP A 291 7.95 5.73 -20.61
CA ASP A 291 7.06 5.10 -21.59
C ASP A 291 6.81 3.62 -21.29
N GLY A 292 7.46 3.05 -20.27
CA GLY A 292 7.31 1.65 -19.85
C GLY A 292 7.95 0.63 -20.80
N GLN A 293 8.69 1.06 -21.82
CA GLN A 293 9.42 0.14 -22.71
C GLN A 293 10.63 -0.49 -22.02
N ASP A 294 11.13 0.13 -20.97
CA ASP A 294 12.24 -0.36 -20.15
C ASP A 294 11.84 -1.44 -19.13
N TYR A 295 10.54 -1.71 -18.98
CA TYR A 295 10.07 -2.76 -18.10
C TYR A 295 10.50 -4.16 -18.55
N GLY A 296 10.96 -4.96 -17.58
CA GLY A 296 11.30 -6.36 -17.79
C GLY A 296 10.09 -7.29 -17.92
N HIS A 297 10.37 -8.59 -18.04
CA HIS A 297 9.36 -9.63 -18.31
C HIS A 297 8.18 -9.68 -17.31
N MET A 298 8.39 -9.18 -16.09
CA MET A 298 7.39 -9.17 -15.02
C MET A 298 6.35 -8.04 -15.17
N TRP A 299 6.64 -7.03 -15.98
CA TRP A 299 5.81 -5.83 -16.15
C TRP A 299 5.43 -5.57 -17.61
N ASN A 300 6.12 -6.18 -18.59
CA ASN A 300 5.91 -5.93 -20.02
C ASN A 300 4.83 -6.81 -20.68
N GLY A 301 3.69 -6.99 -20.01
CA GLY A 301 2.54 -7.71 -20.54
C GLY A 301 2.36 -9.13 -20.01
N GLN A 302 1.34 -9.81 -20.53
CA GLN A 302 0.84 -11.07 -19.96
C GLN A 302 0.50 -12.11 -21.03
N THR A 303 0.84 -13.35 -20.74
CA THR A 303 0.53 -14.48 -21.62
C THR A 303 -0.85 -15.04 -21.36
N ALA A 304 -1.45 -15.71 -22.35
CA ALA A 304 -2.73 -16.39 -22.18
C ALA A 304 -2.70 -17.45 -21.05
N PHE A 305 -1.55 -18.07 -20.80
CA PHE A 305 -1.37 -19.04 -19.72
C PHE A 305 -1.39 -18.38 -18.33
N GLU A 306 -0.70 -17.25 -18.17
CA GLU A 306 -0.72 -16.47 -16.93
C GLU A 306 -2.14 -15.93 -16.66
N ALA A 307 -2.82 -15.45 -17.70
CA ALA A 307 -4.22 -15.01 -17.59
C ALA A 307 -5.14 -16.16 -17.17
N TYR A 308 -4.90 -17.37 -17.69
CA TYR A 308 -5.61 -18.59 -17.26
C TYR A 308 -5.39 -18.89 -15.78
N ILE A 309 -4.14 -18.86 -15.29
CA ILE A 309 -3.84 -19.07 -13.88
C ILE A 309 -4.53 -18.02 -13.01
N LEU A 310 -4.33 -16.73 -13.30
CA LEU A 310 -4.89 -15.64 -12.52
C LEU A 310 -6.42 -15.69 -12.47
N SER A 311 -7.06 -16.05 -13.59
CA SER A 311 -8.52 -16.19 -13.66
C SER A 311 -9.07 -17.22 -12.66
N ASN A 312 -8.29 -18.25 -12.28
CA ASN A 312 -8.70 -19.20 -11.23
C ASN A 312 -8.75 -18.57 -9.83
N LEU A 313 -7.98 -17.51 -9.60
CA LEU A 313 -7.90 -16.85 -8.28
C LEU A 313 -8.96 -15.76 -8.12
N ILE A 314 -9.42 -15.17 -9.23
CA ILE A 314 -10.38 -14.06 -9.20
C ILE A 314 -11.82 -14.49 -9.52
N LEU A 315 -12.04 -15.65 -10.15
CA LEU A 315 -13.38 -16.18 -10.43
C LEU A 315 -13.88 -17.06 -9.28
N PRO A 316 -15.20 -17.06 -9.00
CA PRO A 316 -16.25 -16.24 -9.62
C PRO A 316 -16.39 -14.82 -9.04
N ALA A 317 -15.53 -14.37 -8.13
CA ALA A 317 -15.71 -13.10 -7.41
C ALA A 317 -15.63 -11.84 -8.31
N SER A 318 -14.78 -11.85 -9.34
CA SER A 318 -14.56 -10.71 -10.24
C SER A 318 -14.61 -11.10 -11.73
N PRO A 319 -15.79 -11.49 -12.26
CA PRO A 319 -15.92 -11.93 -13.64
C PRO A 319 -15.62 -10.81 -14.65
N GLY A 320 -15.90 -9.55 -14.30
CA GLY A 320 -15.57 -8.40 -15.13
C GLY A 320 -14.06 -8.23 -15.38
N LEU A 321 -13.22 -8.54 -14.37
CA LEU A 321 -11.76 -8.51 -14.56
C LEU A 321 -11.31 -9.62 -15.50
N ALA A 322 -11.83 -10.85 -15.34
CA ALA A 322 -11.50 -11.97 -16.22
C ALA A 322 -11.94 -11.70 -17.68
N GLN A 323 -13.13 -11.13 -17.87
CA GLN A 323 -13.60 -10.67 -19.18
C GLN A 323 -12.67 -9.61 -19.77
N GLY A 324 -12.23 -8.64 -18.97
CA GLY A 324 -11.30 -7.60 -19.40
C GLY A 324 -9.97 -8.17 -19.91
N LEU A 325 -9.44 -9.22 -19.28
CA LEU A 325 -8.23 -9.90 -19.76
C LEU A 325 -8.41 -10.45 -21.19
N ILE A 326 -9.56 -11.07 -21.48
CA ILE A 326 -9.87 -11.61 -22.82
C ILE A 326 -10.01 -10.47 -23.83
N GLN A 327 -10.69 -9.39 -23.44
CA GLN A 327 -10.86 -8.20 -24.29
C GLN A 327 -9.52 -7.56 -24.65
N ASN A 328 -8.56 -7.53 -23.72
CA ASN A 328 -7.20 -7.06 -24.00
C ASN A 328 -6.51 -7.92 -25.07
N PHE A 329 -6.59 -9.25 -25.02
CA PHE A 329 -6.06 -10.09 -26.11
C PHE A 329 -6.76 -9.79 -27.44
N ILE A 330 -8.10 -9.78 -27.47
CA ILE A 330 -8.88 -9.54 -28.69
C ILE A 330 -8.58 -8.17 -29.29
N SER A 331 -8.31 -7.15 -28.46
CA SER A 331 -7.97 -5.80 -28.93
C SER A 331 -6.68 -5.74 -29.77
N THR A 332 -5.80 -6.74 -29.63
CA THR A 332 -4.58 -6.86 -30.45
C THR A 332 -4.78 -7.66 -31.74
N GLN A 333 -6.01 -8.10 -32.03
CA GLN A 333 -6.30 -8.85 -33.23
C GLN A 333 -6.07 -8.00 -34.49
N ILE A 334 -5.33 -8.55 -35.46
CA ILE A 334 -5.16 -7.94 -36.79
C ILE A 334 -6.02 -8.63 -37.85
N GLU A 335 -6.09 -8.08 -39.06
CA GLU A 335 -7.03 -8.49 -40.13
C GLU A 335 -6.99 -9.99 -40.48
N ASN A 336 -5.83 -10.64 -40.36
CA ASN A 336 -5.68 -12.07 -40.66
C ASN A 336 -6.09 -12.99 -39.50
N GLY A 337 -6.62 -12.44 -38.41
CA GLY A 337 -7.05 -13.16 -37.21
C GLY A 337 -5.94 -13.45 -36.20
N PHE A 338 -4.69 -13.03 -36.46
CA PHE A 338 -3.59 -13.13 -35.50
C PHE A 338 -3.89 -12.29 -34.26
N ILE A 339 -3.62 -12.86 -33.08
CA ILE A 339 -3.72 -12.23 -31.76
C ILE A 339 -2.36 -12.38 -31.08
N ASP A 340 -1.84 -11.30 -30.49
CA ASP A 340 -0.53 -11.34 -29.83
C ASP A 340 -0.55 -12.24 -28.58
N TRP A 341 0.52 -13.00 -28.40
CA TRP A 341 0.68 -13.90 -27.26
C TRP A 341 0.88 -13.18 -25.93
N LYS A 342 1.47 -11.98 -25.96
CA LYS A 342 1.84 -11.21 -24.77
C LYS A 342 1.60 -9.71 -24.96
N PRO A 343 0.34 -9.25 -24.99
CA PRO A 343 0.01 -7.84 -25.02
C PRO A 343 0.45 -7.14 -23.72
N GLY A 344 1.08 -5.97 -23.84
CA GLY A 344 1.57 -5.14 -22.74
C GLY A 344 0.91 -3.78 -22.62
N LEU A 345 0.95 -3.22 -21.41
CA LEU A 345 0.27 -1.97 -21.02
C LEU A 345 0.89 -0.71 -21.64
N SER A 346 2.13 -0.77 -22.14
CA SER A 346 2.74 0.29 -22.95
C SER A 346 2.83 -0.10 -24.44
N GLY A 347 1.95 -0.98 -24.91
CA GLY A 347 1.96 -1.42 -26.31
C GLY A 347 3.10 -2.37 -26.64
N GLN A 348 3.75 -2.96 -25.63
CA GLN A 348 4.71 -4.03 -25.86
C GLN A 348 3.97 -5.22 -26.50
N ASN A 349 4.61 -5.85 -27.49
CA ASN A 349 4.08 -7.03 -28.17
C ASN A 349 5.18 -8.08 -28.36
N SER A 350 4.78 -9.34 -28.39
CA SER A 350 5.69 -10.46 -28.65
C SER A 350 5.86 -10.75 -30.13
N ASN A 351 4.88 -10.36 -30.96
CA ASN A 351 4.70 -10.78 -32.35
C ASN A 351 4.67 -12.30 -32.53
N ILE A 352 4.25 -13.02 -31.48
CA ILE A 352 4.04 -14.46 -31.46
C ILE A 352 2.54 -14.70 -31.34
N LEU A 353 2.02 -15.68 -32.08
CA LEU A 353 0.60 -16.01 -32.05
C LEU A 353 0.21 -16.56 -30.66
N ALA A 354 -0.87 -16.04 -30.10
CA ALA A 354 -1.41 -16.52 -28.83
C ALA A 354 -1.68 -18.03 -28.83
N THR A 355 -1.41 -18.68 -27.71
CA THR A 355 -1.60 -20.12 -27.56
C THR A 355 -3.10 -20.47 -27.48
N PRO A 356 -3.51 -21.69 -27.88
CA PRO A 356 -4.93 -22.10 -27.86
C PRO A 356 -5.61 -22.02 -26.50
N ILE A 357 -4.84 -21.94 -25.40
CA ILE A 357 -5.41 -21.77 -24.04
C ILE A 357 -6.20 -20.46 -23.90
N LEU A 358 -5.95 -19.46 -24.76
CA LEU A 358 -6.76 -18.25 -24.83
C LEU A 358 -8.24 -18.57 -25.09
N ALA A 359 -8.52 -19.57 -25.93
CA ALA A 359 -9.90 -20.00 -26.16
C ALA A 359 -10.50 -20.68 -24.93
N THR A 360 -9.71 -21.27 -24.02
CA THR A 360 -10.23 -21.86 -22.78
C THR A 360 -10.72 -20.80 -21.80
N LEU A 361 -10.13 -19.60 -21.81
CA LEU A 361 -10.56 -18.48 -20.97
C LEU A 361 -12.01 -18.05 -21.25
N THR A 362 -12.51 -18.21 -22.48
CA THR A 362 -13.87 -17.78 -22.85
C THR A 362 -14.99 -18.70 -22.35
N TRP A 363 -14.67 -19.92 -21.90
CA TRP A 363 -15.67 -20.92 -21.47
C TRP A 363 -15.86 -21.01 -19.96
N ARG A 364 -15.21 -20.14 -19.19
CA ARG A 364 -15.16 -20.19 -17.72
C ARG A 364 -16.18 -19.30 -17.04
#